data_AF-A0A2V4UV82-F1
#
_entry.id   AF-A0A2V4UV82-F1
#
_cell.length_a   1.000
_cell.length_b   1.000
_cell.length_c   1.000
_cell.angle_alpha   90.00
_cell.angle_beta   90.00
_cell.angle_gamma   90.00
#
_symmetry.space_group_name_H-M   'P 1'
#
loop_
_entity.id
_entity.type
_entity.pdbx_description
1 polymer ?
#
loop_
_entity_poly.entity_id
_entity_poly.type
_entity_poly.pdbx_seq_one_letter_code
_entity_poly.pdbx_strand_id
1 'polypeptide(L)' 'MVYDSSTINSFEDDAVSRMYVEEICSLIPSDVGKRIIHDVYLCGKSEKKISADLQISQQGVNKWKRKTLNILLKKLSS' A
#
# COMPACT_ATOMS: atom_id res chain seq x y z
N MET A 1 -22.34 19.90 26.59
CA MET A 1 -21.72 19.22 25.45
C MET A 1 -20.52 18.48 25.99
N VAL A 2 -20.59 17.15 26.09
CA VAL A 2 -19.47 16.33 26.53
C VAL A 2 -18.59 16.18 25.30
N TYR A 3 -17.45 16.87 25.27
CA TYR A 3 -16.48 16.63 24.21
C TYR A 3 -15.89 15.25 24.45
N ASP A 4 -16.25 14.31 23.60
CA ASP A 4 -15.64 12.99 23.58
C ASP A 4 -14.21 13.14 23.04
N SER A 5 -13.24 13.10 23.95
CA SER A 5 -11.81 13.21 23.64
C SER A 5 -11.29 12.06 22.76
N SER A 6 -12.14 11.07 22.41
CA SER A 6 -11.78 9.94 21.57
C SER A 6 -11.64 10.27 20.07
N THR A 7 -12.02 11.47 19.62
CA THR A 7 -12.00 11.87 18.19
C THR A 7 -10.84 12.81 17.84
N ILE A 8 -9.77 12.84 18.64
CA ILE A 8 -8.50 13.42 18.19
C ILE A 8 -7.62 12.25 17.74
N ASN A 9 -7.72 11.87 16.46
CA ASN A 9 -6.59 11.19 15.82
C ASN A 9 -5.41 12.16 15.93
N SER A 10 -4.52 11.91 16.89
CA SER A 10 -3.35 12.76 17.12
C SER A 10 -2.52 12.81 15.84
N PHE A 11 -1.94 13.97 15.53
CA PHE A 11 -0.97 14.10 14.43
C PHE A 11 0.13 13.03 14.53
N GLU A 12 0.49 12.65 15.75
CA GLU A 12 1.46 11.58 16.04
C GLU A 12 0.98 10.21 15.54
N ASP A 13 -0.31 9.89 15.67
CA ASP A 13 -0.88 8.61 15.25
C ASP A 13 -0.90 8.48 13.71
N ASP A 14 -1.23 9.56 13.02
CA ASP A 14 -1.14 9.64 11.56
C ASP A 14 0.31 9.57 11.06
N ALA A 15 1.24 10.24 11.73
CA ALA A 15 2.66 10.19 11.40
C ALA A 15 3.24 8.77 11.59
N VAL A 16 2.91 8.11 12.70
CA VAL A 16 3.29 6.72 12.97
C VAL A 16 2.70 5.77 11.93
N SER A 17 1.42 5.95 11.57
CA SER A 17 0.76 5.15 10.53
C SER A 17 1.47 5.29 9.17
N ARG A 18 1.79 6.52 8.76
CA ARG A 18 2.52 6.79 7.51
C ARG A 18 3.92 6.18 7.53
N MET A 19 4.68 6.34 8.62
CA MET A 19 6.00 5.70 8.75
C MET A 19 5.90 4.19 8.62
N TYR A 20 4.93 3.57 9.28
CA TYR A 20 4.72 2.12 9.20
C TYR A 20 4.40 1.66 7.77
N VAL A 21 3.58 2.41 7.03
CA VAL A 21 3.27 2.11 5.62
C VAL A 21 4.51 2.27 4.74
N GLU A 22 5.35 3.28 4.97
CA GLU A 22 6.62 3.45 4.27
C GLU A 22 7.60 2.31 4.56
N GLU A 23 7.71 1.87 5.81
CA GLU A 23 8.52 0.70 6.19
C GLU A 23 8.04 -0.56 5.47
N ILE A 24 6.74 -0.83 5.45
CA ILE A 24 6.18 -1.97 4.69
C ILE A 24 6.51 -1.84 3.21
N CYS A 25 6.37 -0.64 2.62
CA CYS A 25 6.72 -0.43 1.22
C CYS A 25 8.21 -0.66 0.95
N SER A 26 9.09 -0.33 1.90
CA SER A 26 10.54 -0.55 1.80
C SER A 26 10.91 -2.04 1.69
N LEU A 27 10.08 -2.93 2.24
CA LEU A 27 10.26 -4.38 2.17
C LEU A 27 10.02 -4.96 0.77
N ILE A 28 9.42 -4.19 -0.15
CA ILE A 28 9.11 -4.63 -1.51
C ILE A 28 10.35 -4.42 -2.39
N PRO A 29 10.99 -5.49 -2.89
CA PRO A 29 12.24 -5.38 -3.65
C PRO A 29 12.05 -4.95 -5.11
N SER A 30 10.82 -4.94 -5.62
CA SER A 30 10.53 -4.60 -7.01
C SER A 30 9.83 -3.25 -7.10
N ASP A 31 10.35 -2.34 -7.93
CA ASP A 31 9.74 -1.03 -8.16
C ASP A 31 8.34 -1.14 -8.75
N VAL A 32 8.13 -2.08 -9.67
CA VAL A 32 6.81 -2.37 -10.24
C VAL A 32 5.86 -2.87 -9.16
N GLY A 33 6.32 -3.80 -8.31
CA GLY A 33 5.53 -4.29 -7.18
C GLY A 33 5.16 -3.19 -6.19
N LYS A 34 6.14 -2.33 -5.84
CA LYS A 34 5.96 -1.20 -4.92
C LYS A 34 4.97 -0.20 -5.48
N ARG A 35 5.11 0.18 -6.76
CA ARG A 35 4.21 1.10 -7.44
C ARG A 35 2.78 0.57 -7.52
N ILE A 36 2.60 -0.72 -7.81
CA ILE A 36 1.26 -1.33 -7.86
C ILE A 36 0.59 -1.31 -6.48
N ILE A 37 1.30 -1.70 -5.41
CA ILE A 37 0.73 -1.67 -4.05
C ILE A 37 0.41 -0.25 -3.62
N HIS A 38 1.31 0.70 -3.89
CA HIS A 38 1.08 2.11 -3.62
C HIS A 38 -0.17 2.64 -4.32
N ASP A 39 -0.26 2.45 -5.64
CA ASP A 39 -1.37 3.00 -6.42
C ASP A 39 -2.71 2.34 -6.08
N VAL A 40 -2.74 1.05 -5.73
CA VAL A 40 -3.97 0.35 -5.30
C VAL A 40 -4.43 0.83 -3.92
N TYR A 41 -3.54 0.84 -2.93
CA TYR A 41 -3.95 0.98 -1.52
C TYR A 41 -3.78 2.39 -0.96
N LEU A 42 -2.78 3.15 -1.41
CA LEU A 42 -2.57 4.54 -0.98
C LEU A 42 -3.28 5.55 -1.89
N CYS A 43 -3.35 5.29 -3.20
CA CYS A 43 -4.01 6.21 -4.15
C CYS A 43 -5.41 5.77 -4.58
N GLY A 44 -5.88 4.58 -4.19
CA GLY A 44 -7.21 4.07 -4.55
C GLY A 44 -7.43 3.88 -6.06
N LYS A 45 -6.37 3.72 -6.85
CA LYS A 45 -6.49 3.52 -8.31
C LYS A 45 -6.99 2.10 -8.62
N SER A 46 -7.84 2.00 -9.64
CA SER A 46 -8.25 0.70 -10.16
C SER A 46 -7.11 0.01 -10.92
N GLU A 47 -7.12 -1.32 -10.96
CA GLU A 47 -6.14 -2.12 -11.72
C GLU A 47 -6.14 -1.78 -13.22
N LYS A 48 -7.29 -1.39 -13.77
CA LYS A 48 -7.41 -0.93 -15.17
C LYS A 48 -6.63 0.37 -15.39
N LYS A 49 -6.72 1.32 -14.46
CA LYS A 49 -5.97 2.58 -14.53
C LYS A 49 -4.47 2.33 -14.39
N ILE A 50 -4.07 1.46 -13.46
CA ILE A 50 -2.68 1.09 -13.24
C ILE A 50 -2.10 0.34 -14.46
N SER A 51 -2.89 -0.53 -15.08
CA SER A 51 -2.53 -1.22 -16.32
C SER A 51 -2.18 -0.24 -17.44
N ALA A 52 -2.99 0.81 -17.61
CA ALA A 52 -2.72 1.87 -18.57
C ALA A 52 -1.46 2.69 -18.20
N ASP A 53 -1.31 3.06 -16.92
CA ASP A 53 -0.17 3.86 -16.43
C ASP A 53 1.17 3.10 -16.57
N LEU A 54 1.17 1.78 -16.39
CA LEU A 54 2.37 0.93 -16.44
C LEU A 54 2.58 0.22 -17.79
N GLN A 55 1.66 0.39 -18.75
CA GLN A 55 1.68 -0.29 -20.05
C GLN A 55 1.82 -1.83 -19.95
N ILE A 56 1.20 -2.43 -18.93
CA ILE A 56 1.11 -3.88 -18.75
C ILE A 56 -0.36 -4.31 -18.75
N SER A 57 -0.65 -5.58 -19.01
CA SER A 57 -2.03 -6.08 -18.95
C SER A 57 -2.59 -6.01 -17.53
N GLN A 58 -3.92 -5.86 -17.40
CA GLN A 58 -4.60 -5.91 -16.10
C GLN A 58 -4.31 -7.24 -15.36
N GLN A 59 -4.20 -8.35 -16.09
CA GLN A 59 -3.77 -9.64 -15.53
C GLN A 59 -2.33 -9.59 -14.99
N GLY A 60 -1.44 -8.87 -15.67
CA GLY A 60 -0.08 -8.58 -15.20
C GLY A 60 -0.07 -7.77 -13.91
N VAL A 61 -0.92 -6.75 -13.80
CA VAL A 61 -1.11 -5.97 -12.56
C VAL A 61 -1.55 -6.89 -11.42
N ASN A 62 -2.58 -7.71 -11.63
CA ASN A 62 -3.08 -8.64 -10.61
C ASN A 62 -2.01 -9.67 -10.19
N LYS A 63 -1.24 -10.20 -11.16
CA LYS A 63 -0.13 -11.13 -10.89
C LYS A 63 0.94 -10.47 -10.02
N TRP A 64 1.35 -9.24 -10.34
CA TRP A 64 2.29 -8.50 -9.52
C TRP A 64 1.73 -8.17 -8.14
N LYS A 65 0.47 -7.74 -8.03
CA LYS A 65 -0.20 -7.48 -6.75
C LYS A 65 -0.14 -8.71 -5.84
N ARG A 66 -0.58 -9.87 -6.32
CA ARG A 66 -0.51 -11.13 -5.56
C ARG A 66 0.93 -11.52 -5.20
N LYS A 67 1.87 -11.40 -6.13
CA LYS A 67 3.29 -11.72 -5.89
C LYS A 67 3.86 -10.83 -4.77
N THR A 68 3.62 -9.53 -4.83
CA THR A 68 4.12 -8.58 -3.85
C THR A 68 3.50 -8.79 -2.47
N LEU A 69 2.18 -8.99 -2.38
CA LEU A 69 1.51 -9.28 -1.11
C LEU A 69 2.05 -10.56 -0.45
N ASN A 70 2.33 -11.61 -1.24
CA ASN A 70 2.97 -12.82 -0.71
C ASN A 70 4.39 -12.57 -0.19
N ILE A 71 5.17 -11.68 -0.83
CA ILE A 71 6.50 -11.30 -0.35
C ILE A 71 6.37 -10.56 0.99
N LEU A 72 5.45 -9.60 1.09
CA LEU A 72 5.19 -8.87 2.32
C LEU A 72 4.74 -9.80 3.45
N LEU A 73 3.80 -10.70 3.16
CA LEU A 73 3.32 -11.69 4.14
C LEU A 73 4.48 -12.50 4.73
N LYS A 74 5.36 -13.04 3.87
CA LYS A 74 6.52 -13.81 4.32
C LYS A 74 7.50 -12.99 5.17
N LYS A 75 7.72 -11.73 4.79
CA LYS A 75 8.65 -10.83 5.50
C LYS A 75 8.09 -10.35 6.85
N LEU A 76 6.77 -10.18 6.96
CA LEU A 76 6.10 -9.74 8.18
C LEU A 76 5.82 -10.91 9.14
N SER A 77 5.77 -12.14 8.64
CA SER A 77 5.55 -13.35 9.44
C SER A 77 6.84 -14.05 9.89
N SER A 78 8.01 -13.45 9.63
CA SER A 78 9.34 -13.98 10.01
C SER A 78 9.96 -13.11 11.07
#